data_AF-A0A9W7T215-F1
#
_entry.id   AF-A0A9W7T215-F1
#
_cell.length_a   1.000
_cell.length_b   1.000
_cell.length_c   1.000
_cell.angle_alpha   90.00
_cell.angle_beta   90.00
_cell.angle_gamma   90.00
#
_symmetry.space_group_name_H-M   'P 1'
#
loop_
_entity.id
_entity.type
_entity.pdbx_description
1 polymer ?
#
loop_
_entity_poly.entity_id
_entity_poly.type
_entity_poly.pdbx_seq_one_letter_code
_entity_poly.pdbx_strand_id
1 'polypeptide(L)'
;KQANDLVSTLVKCTPHYIRCIKPNETKKPRDWEESRVKHQVEYLGLKENIRVRRAGYAYRRIFRKFLNRYAILTKESWPTWRGDEKQGVQHVLRSVHMDQDQYQLGHTKIFIKAPES
;
A
#
# COMPACT_ATOMS: atom_id res chain seq x y z
N LYS A 1 -14.52 21.88 -15.58
CA LYS A 1 -15.67 21.11 -15.01
C LYS A 1 -15.45 19.61 -15.18
N GLN A 2 -15.42 19.09 -16.42
CA GLN A 2 -15.25 17.65 -16.71
C GLN A 2 -14.03 16.95 -16.07
N ALA A 3 -12.84 17.56 -16.07
CA ALA A 3 -11.65 16.95 -15.45
C ALA A 3 -11.80 16.79 -13.92
N ASN A 4 -12.45 17.75 -13.26
CA ASN A 4 -12.67 17.70 -11.81
C ASN A 4 -13.68 16.61 -11.44
N ASP A 5 -14.70 16.43 -12.28
CA ASP A 5 -15.72 15.39 -12.09
C ASP A 5 -15.12 13.97 -12.24
N LEU A 6 -14.19 13.80 -13.19
CA LEU A 6 -13.42 12.57 -13.35
C LEU A 6 -12.57 12.26 -12.12
N VAL A 7 -11.79 13.24 -11.63
CA VAL A 7 -10.94 13.06 -10.43
C VAL A 7 -11.80 12.69 -9.22
N SER A 8 -12.93 13.39 -9.01
CA SER A 8 -13.88 13.09 -7.94
C SER A 8 -14.39 11.66 -7.99
N THR A 9 -14.64 11.13 -9.19
CA THR A 9 -15.09 9.75 -9.38
C THR A 9 -13.98 8.74 -9.09
N LEU A 10 -12.77 8.97 -9.60
CA LEU A 10 -11.62 8.06 -9.40
C LEU A 10 -11.22 7.94 -7.91
N VAL A 11 -11.33 9.02 -7.14
CA VAL A 11 -10.99 9.04 -5.70
C VAL A 11 -11.92 8.17 -4.86
N LYS A 12 -13.14 7.86 -5.34
CA LYS A 12 -14.10 6.98 -4.64
C LYS A 12 -13.72 5.50 -4.72
N CYS A 13 -12.81 5.13 -5.61
CA CYS A 13 -12.42 3.74 -5.88
C CYS A 13 -11.03 3.41 -5.32
N THR A 14 -10.68 2.12 -5.34
CA THR A 14 -9.29 1.69 -5.08
C THR A 14 -8.48 1.88 -6.36
N PRO A 15 -7.42 2.71 -6.38
CA PRO A 15 -6.70 3.01 -7.60
C PRO A 15 -5.68 1.91 -7.95
N HIS A 16 -5.59 1.60 -9.24
CA HIS A 16 -4.55 0.75 -9.82
C HIS A 16 -3.81 1.55 -10.90
N TYR A 17 -2.48 1.54 -10.89
CA TYR A 17 -1.66 2.40 -11.74
C TYR A 17 -0.81 1.58 -12.71
N ILE A 18 -0.84 1.95 -14.00
CA ILE A 18 0.04 1.43 -15.05
C ILE A 18 0.81 2.61 -15.64
N ARG A 19 2.12 2.47 -15.81
CA ARG A 19 2.99 3.47 -16.45
C ARG A 19 3.64 2.85 -17.69
N CYS A 20 3.35 3.40 -18.85
CA CYS A 20 3.92 2.95 -20.11
C CYS A 20 5.21 3.73 -20.40
N ILE A 21 6.22 3.05 -20.96
CA ILE A 21 7.49 3.65 -21.38
C ILE A 21 7.65 3.45 -22.88
N LYS A 22 7.91 4.54 -23.61
CA LYS A 22 8.16 4.50 -25.04
C LYS A 22 9.64 4.19 -25.29
N PRO A 23 9.99 3.06 -25.93
CA PRO A 23 11.38 2.64 -26.07
C PRO A 23 12.18 3.43 -27.11
N ASN A 24 11.52 3.96 -28.15
CA ASN A 24 12.14 4.72 -29.24
C ASN A 24 11.11 5.63 -29.96
N GLU A 25 11.59 6.55 -30.80
CA GLU A 25 10.75 7.34 -31.73
C GLU A 25 10.61 6.75 -33.14
N THR A 26 11.50 5.84 -33.51
CA THR A 26 11.57 5.23 -34.84
C THR A 26 10.40 4.29 -35.14
N LYS A 27 9.61 3.93 -34.11
CA LYS A 27 8.53 2.93 -34.14
C LYS A 27 9.02 1.54 -34.54
N LYS A 28 10.31 1.28 -34.41
CA LYS A 28 10.88 -0.04 -34.72
C LYS A 28 10.76 -0.95 -33.51
N PRO A 29 10.36 -2.22 -33.71
CA PRO A 29 10.42 -3.20 -32.63
C PRO A 29 11.88 -3.45 -32.23
N ARG A 30 12.13 -3.68 -30.94
CA ARG A 30 13.46 -3.98 -30.37
C ARG A 30 14.51 -2.88 -30.57
N ASP A 31 14.10 -1.66 -30.91
CA ASP A 31 14.97 -0.49 -30.94
C ASP A 31 14.86 0.26 -29.60
N TRP A 32 15.99 0.58 -28.97
CA TRP A 32 16.05 1.12 -27.61
C TRP A 32 16.87 2.40 -27.54
N GLU A 33 16.22 3.47 -27.12
CA GLU A 33 16.81 4.80 -26.97
C GLU A 33 17.01 5.11 -25.48
N GLU A 34 18.21 4.83 -24.97
CA GLU A 34 18.52 4.90 -23.55
C GLU A 34 18.30 6.30 -22.94
N SER A 35 18.78 7.36 -23.60
CA SER A 35 18.63 8.74 -23.13
C SER A 35 17.16 9.11 -22.92
N ARG A 36 16.29 8.68 -23.84
CA ARG A 36 14.86 8.91 -23.79
C ARG A 36 14.17 8.11 -22.69
N VAL A 37 14.50 6.83 -22.56
CA VAL A 37 13.91 6.02 -21.49
C VAL A 37 14.39 6.54 -20.13
N LYS A 38 15.66 6.90 -19.98
CA LYS A 38 16.19 7.53 -18.77
C LYS A 38 15.42 8.78 -18.41
N HIS A 39 15.21 9.68 -19.38
CA HIS A 39 14.41 10.88 -19.17
C HIS A 39 12.99 10.55 -18.69
N GLN A 40 12.32 9.55 -19.29
CA GLN A 40 11.00 9.05 -18.86
C GLN A 40 10.99 8.51 -17.43
N VAL A 41 12.00 7.72 -17.08
CA VAL A 41 12.15 7.16 -15.72
C VAL A 41 12.30 8.28 -14.68
N GLU A 42 13.08 9.31 -15.02
CA GLU A 42 13.36 10.46 -14.15
C GLU A 42 12.15 11.39 -14.00
N TYR A 43 11.52 11.84 -15.10
CA TYR A 43 10.39 12.78 -14.99
C TYR A 43 9.12 12.12 -14.43
N LEU A 44 8.95 10.80 -14.59
CA LEU A 44 7.87 10.05 -13.93
C LEU A 44 8.20 9.72 -12.46
N GLY A 45 9.42 10.02 -12.00
CA GLY A 45 9.91 9.76 -10.66
C GLY A 45 9.85 8.28 -10.28
N LEU A 46 10.08 7.36 -11.23
CA LEU A 46 9.85 5.92 -10.98
C LEU A 46 10.72 5.41 -9.83
N LYS A 47 11.97 5.88 -9.75
CA LYS A 47 12.93 5.51 -8.70
C LYS A 47 12.46 5.99 -7.33
N GLU A 48 11.99 7.22 -7.23
CA GLU A 48 11.50 7.84 -6.01
C GLU A 48 10.22 7.13 -5.53
N ASN A 49 9.32 6.81 -6.45
CA ASN A 49 8.12 6.03 -6.17
C ASN A 49 8.47 4.66 -5.56
N ILE A 50 9.48 3.97 -6.10
CA ILE A 50 9.95 2.68 -5.55
C ILE A 50 10.58 2.89 -4.17
N ARG A 51 11.40 3.93 -3.98
CA ARG A 51 12.03 4.22 -2.67
C ARG A 51 10.99 4.51 -1.60
N VAL A 52 9.98 5.33 -1.89
CA VAL A 52 8.88 5.63 -0.96
C VAL A 52 8.07 4.38 -0.65
N ARG A 53 7.80 3.53 -1.65
CA ARG A 53 7.11 2.26 -1.44
C ARG A 53 7.90 1.28 -0.55
N ARG A 54 9.23 1.19 -0.73
CA ARG A 54 10.10 0.31 0.07
C ARG A 54 10.31 0.81 1.50
N ALA A 55 10.44 2.13 1.69
CA ALA A 55 10.60 2.72 3.02
C ALA A 55 9.28 2.84 3.79
N GLY A 56 8.16 2.85 3.07
CA GLY A 56 6.82 2.97 3.64
C GLY A 56 6.21 1.63 4.04
N TYR A 57 4.97 1.72 4.51
CA TYR A 57 4.14 0.58 4.84
C TYR A 57 3.19 0.29 3.68
N ALA A 58 3.28 -0.90 3.08
CA ALA A 58 2.44 -1.29 1.95
C ALA A 58 0.97 -1.48 2.37
N TYR A 59 0.71 -1.90 3.61
CA TYR A 59 -0.64 -2.07 4.13
C TYR A 59 -0.93 -1.11 5.25
N ARG A 60 -2.13 -0.50 5.21
CA ARG A 60 -2.63 0.38 6.28
C ARG A 60 -4.12 0.17 6.49
N ARG A 61 -4.55 0.02 7.74
CA ARG A 61 -5.97 -0.19 8.05
C ARG A 61 -6.34 0.37 9.41
N ILE A 62 -7.58 0.84 9.54
CA ILE A 62 -8.15 1.30 10.83
C ILE A 62 -8.25 0.11 11.78
N PHE A 63 -7.91 0.31 13.06
CA PHE A 63 -7.88 -0.75 14.06
C PHE A 63 -9.20 -1.52 14.14
N ARG A 64 -10.34 -0.84 14.30
CA ARG A 64 -11.67 -1.48 14.22
C ARG A 64 -11.87 -2.41 13.01
N LYS A 65 -11.50 -1.95 11.82
CA LYS A 65 -11.66 -2.73 10.58
C LYS A 65 -10.69 -3.92 10.52
N PHE A 66 -9.53 -3.81 11.17
CA PHE A 66 -8.57 -4.90 11.29
C PHE A 66 -9.10 -5.95 12.27
N LEU A 67 -9.55 -5.53 13.46
CA LEU A 67 -10.13 -6.41 14.47
C LEU A 67 -11.36 -7.15 13.96
N ASN A 68 -12.32 -6.47 13.34
CA ASN A 68 -13.50 -7.14 12.79
C ASN A 68 -13.16 -8.22 11.75
N ARG A 69 -12.01 -8.11 11.08
CA ARG A 69 -11.56 -9.11 10.09
C ARG A 69 -10.76 -10.25 10.71
N TYR A 70 -9.95 -9.96 11.74
CA TYR A 70 -8.94 -10.88 12.26
C TYR A 70 -9.18 -11.31 13.71
N ALA A 71 -10.25 -10.86 14.35
CA ALA A 71 -10.66 -11.28 15.69
C ALA A 71 -10.92 -12.80 15.80
N ILE A 72 -11.19 -13.46 14.67
CA ILE A 72 -11.35 -14.92 14.64
C ILE A 72 -10.06 -15.69 14.95
N LEU A 73 -8.90 -15.03 14.87
CA LEU A 73 -7.61 -15.69 15.06
C LEU A 73 -7.32 -16.05 16.52
N THR A 74 -7.98 -15.42 17.50
CA THR A 74 -7.81 -15.75 18.92
C THR A 74 -9.15 -15.83 19.64
N LYS A 75 -9.24 -16.69 20.65
CA LYS A 75 -10.47 -16.85 21.45
C LYS A 75 -10.80 -15.59 22.25
N GLU A 76 -9.77 -14.85 22.64
CA GLU A 76 -9.85 -13.64 23.45
C GLU A 76 -10.32 -12.43 22.65
N SER A 77 -10.04 -12.39 21.33
CA SER A 77 -10.51 -11.32 20.45
C SER A 77 -11.85 -11.63 19.79
N TRP A 78 -12.23 -12.90 19.70
CA TRP A 78 -13.53 -13.35 19.20
C TRP A 78 -14.65 -13.24 20.26
N PRO A 79 -15.91 -12.98 19.87
CA PRO A 79 -16.39 -12.51 18.56
C PRO A 79 -16.17 -11.01 18.33
N THR A 80 -16.00 -10.26 19.41
CA THR A 80 -15.82 -8.81 19.37
C THR A 80 -14.88 -8.40 20.50
N TRP A 81 -13.83 -7.66 20.17
CA TRP A 81 -12.94 -7.03 21.15
C TRP A 81 -13.68 -5.91 21.89
N ARG A 82 -13.65 -5.93 23.23
CA ARG A 82 -14.37 -4.96 24.08
C ARG A 82 -13.47 -3.89 24.70
N GLY A 83 -12.15 -4.05 24.60
CA GLY A 83 -11.17 -3.11 25.15
C GLY A 83 -10.71 -2.07 24.15
N ASP A 84 -9.58 -1.44 24.45
CA ASP A 84 -8.93 -0.49 23.54
C ASP A 84 -8.51 -1.16 22.21
N GLU A 85 -8.87 -0.54 21.08
CA GLU A 85 -8.66 -1.16 19.76
C GLU A 85 -7.17 -1.38 19.47
N LYS A 86 -6.28 -0.50 19.93
CA LYS A 86 -4.84 -0.63 19.70
C LYS A 86 -4.27 -1.84 20.44
N GLN A 87 -4.72 -2.05 21.68
CA GLN A 87 -4.36 -3.25 22.45
C GLN A 87 -4.88 -4.54 21.80
N GLY A 88 -6.12 -4.53 21.29
CA GLY A 88 -6.67 -5.68 20.58
C GLY A 88 -5.85 -6.03 19.34
N VAL A 89 -5.48 -5.03 18.54
CA VAL A 89 -4.65 -5.23 17.35
C VAL A 89 -3.28 -5.78 17.75
N GLN A 90 -2.67 -5.24 18.80
CA GLN A 90 -1.39 -5.74 19.32
C GLN A 90 -1.48 -7.20 19.79
N HIS A 91 -2.58 -7.59 20.45
CA HIS A 91 -2.82 -8.97 20.87
C HIS A 91 -2.88 -9.92 19.66
N VAL A 92 -3.64 -9.55 18.61
CA VAL A 92 -3.74 -10.36 17.38
C VAL A 92 -2.39 -10.48 16.66
N LEU A 93 -1.58 -9.43 16.61
CA LEU A 93 -0.26 -9.50 15.97
C LEU A 93 0.71 -10.40 16.75
N ARG A 94 0.65 -10.35 18.07
CA ARG A 94 1.47 -11.21 18.94
C ARG A 94 1.07 -12.67 18.82
N SER A 95 -0.22 -12.98 18.71
CA SER A 95 -0.68 -14.37 18.58
C SER A 95 -0.24 -15.05 17.29
N VAL A 96 -0.03 -14.28 16.21
CA VAL A 96 0.51 -14.77 14.94
C VAL A 96 2.04 -14.63 14.83
N HIS A 97 2.72 -14.26 15.92
CA HIS A 97 4.18 -14.09 15.96
C HIS A 97 4.73 -13.13 14.88
N MET A 98 4.01 -12.03 14.59
CA MET A 98 4.52 -11.03 13.66
C MET A 98 5.62 -10.20 14.31
N ASP A 99 6.79 -10.14 13.67
CA ASP A 99 7.93 -9.38 14.17
C ASP A 99 7.61 -7.88 14.29
N GLN A 100 8.12 -7.27 15.37
CA GLN A 100 7.81 -5.87 15.71
C GLN A 100 8.39 -4.86 14.71
N ASP A 101 9.38 -5.26 13.90
CA ASP A 101 9.92 -4.44 12.83
C ASP A 101 9.06 -4.48 11.55
N GLN A 102 8.14 -5.44 11.41
CA GLN A 102 7.27 -5.58 10.24
C GLN A 102 6.04 -4.68 10.28
N TYR A 103 5.72 -4.11 11.45
CA TYR A 103 4.55 -3.27 11.61
C TYR A 103 4.78 -2.06 12.54
N GLN A 104 3.89 -1.07 12.42
CA GLN A 104 3.82 0.05 13.34
C GLN A 104 2.36 0.39 13.65
N LEU A 105 2.08 0.69 14.91
CA LEU A 105 0.77 1.14 15.37
C LEU A 105 0.76 2.68 15.43
N GLY A 106 -0.05 3.31 14.59
CA GLY A 106 -0.31 4.75 14.67
C GLY A 106 -1.35 5.09 15.74
N HIS A 107 -1.99 6.26 15.60
CA HIS A 107 -3.06 6.68 16.50
C HIS A 107 -4.36 5.91 16.29
N THR A 108 -4.76 5.67 15.03
CA THR A 108 -6.05 5.02 14.68
C THR A 108 -5.90 3.87 13.69
N LYS A 109 -4.68 3.62 13.21
CA LYS A 109 -4.39 2.69 12.11
C LYS A 109 -3.16 1.85 12.40
N ILE A 110 -3.20 0.61 11.93
CA ILE A 110 -2.03 -0.25 11.80
C ILE A 110 -1.39 -0.04 10.43
N PHE A 111 -0.06 -0.14 10.40
CA PHE A 111 0.78 -0.05 9.21
C PHE A 111 1.68 -1.30 9.15
N ILE A 112 1.71 -2.02 8.03
CA ILE A 112 2.51 -3.25 7.84
C ILE A 112 3.39 -3.09 6.59
N LYS A 113 4.69 -3.44 6.71
CA LYS A 113 5.73 -3.18 5.70
C LYS A 113 5.54 -4.01 4.44
N ALA A 114 5.46 -5.32 4.58
CA ALA A 114 5.28 -6.25 3.48
C ALA A 114 4.07 -7.16 3.76
N PRO A 115 2.92 -6.98 3.09
CA PRO A 115 2.08 -8.14 2.81
C PRO A 115 2.92 -9.03 1.90
N GLU A 116 3.28 -10.24 2.34
CA GLU A 116 4.01 -11.20 1.51
C GLU A 116 3.37 -11.27 0.12
N SER A 117 4.23 -11.26 -0.91
CA SER A 117 3.87 -11.49 -2.31
C SER A 117 3.72 -12.98 -2.58
#